data_AF-A0A9D7RTD5-F1
#
_entry.id   AF-A0A9D7RTD5-F1
#
_cell.length_a   1.000
_cell.length_b   1.000
_cell.length_c   1.000
_cell.angle_alpha   90.00
_cell.angle_beta   90.00
_cell.angle_gamma   90.00
#
_symmetry.space_group_name_H-M   'P 1'
#
loop_
_entity.id
_entity.type
_entity.pdbx_description
1 polymer ?
#
loop_
_entity_poly.entity_id
_entity_poly.type
_entity_poly.pdbx_seq_one_letter_code
_entity_poly.pdbx_strand_id
1 'polypeptide(L)'
;MWNTTPKPVPRREINEHYMGILRQAVEDCHEFDIRQAHVYQALDCLQEQSTKSWGFTVFRRGLERPDYALLRQGYTLICQHMGYDDALSSGEA
;
A
#
# COMPACT_ATOMS: atom_id res chain seq x y z
N MET A 1 5.59 19.17 -35.13
CA MET A 1 5.82 17.78 -34.70
C MET A 1 5.91 17.78 -33.19
N TRP A 2 4.84 17.38 -32.50
CA TRP A 2 4.80 17.31 -31.04
C TRP A 2 5.28 15.92 -30.63
N ASN A 3 6.59 15.77 -30.48
CA ASN A 3 7.14 14.59 -29.83
C ASN A 3 6.93 14.76 -28.32
N THR A 4 5.70 14.53 -27.86
CA THR A 4 5.45 14.28 -26.44
C THR A 4 5.86 12.84 -26.19
N THR A 5 7.17 12.60 -26.11
CA THR A 5 7.70 11.32 -25.62
C THR A 5 7.05 11.09 -24.26
N PRO A 6 6.22 10.04 -24.07
CA PRO A 6 5.68 9.74 -22.76
C PRO A 6 6.89 9.45 -21.89
N LYS A 7 7.24 10.40 -21.01
CA LYS A 7 8.25 10.16 -19.98
C LYS A 7 7.82 8.87 -19.30
N PRO A 8 8.62 7.80 -19.33
CA PRO A 8 8.29 6.61 -18.58
C PRO A 8 8.18 7.06 -17.13
N VAL A 9 6.97 7.07 -16.60
CA VAL A 9 6.74 7.42 -15.20
C VAL A 9 7.63 6.46 -14.41
N PRO A 10 8.61 6.97 -13.66
CA PRO A 10 9.53 6.08 -12.97
C PRO A 10 8.69 5.21 -12.05
N ARG A 11 8.86 3.88 -12.15
CA ARG A 11 8.11 2.88 -11.35
C ARG A 11 8.05 3.23 -9.86
N ARG A 12 9.04 3.97 -9.38
CA ARG A 12 9.11 4.51 -8.03
C ARG A 12 7.95 5.46 -7.70
N GLU A 13 7.60 6.42 -8.55
CA GLU A 13 6.47 7.34 -8.30
C GLU A 13 5.12 6.59 -8.26
N ILE A 14 4.98 5.57 -9.11
CA ILE A 14 3.79 4.70 -9.11
C ILE A 14 3.69 3.91 -7.79
N ASN A 15 4.82 3.37 -7.33
CA ASN A 15 4.88 2.63 -6.07
C ASN A 15 4.65 3.55 -4.86
N GLU A 16 5.15 4.77 -4.88
CA GLU A 16 4.88 5.80 -3.87
C GLU A 16 3.39 6.15 -3.81
N HIS A 17 2.75 6.30 -4.97
CA HIS A 17 1.32 6.55 -5.05
C HIS A 17 0.50 5.40 -4.45
N TYR A 18 0.82 4.14 -4.80
CA TYR A 18 0.12 2.98 -4.26
C TYR A 18 0.41 2.74 -2.77
N MET A 19 1.65 2.98 -2.31
CA MET A 19 1.97 2.97 -0.89
C MET A 19 1.18 4.03 -0.14
N GLY A 20 1.01 5.24 -0.70
CA GLY A 20 0.17 6.29 -0.14
C GLY A 20 -1.29 5.88 0.03
N ILE A 21 -1.87 5.16 -0.96
CA ILE A 21 -3.23 4.62 -0.86
C ILE A 21 -3.34 3.59 0.27
N LEU A 22 -2.38 2.66 0.37
CA LEU A 22 -2.37 1.68 1.45
C LEU A 22 -2.21 2.34 2.81
N ARG A 23 -1.37 3.38 2.91
CA ARG A 23 -1.16 4.17 4.12
C ARG A 23 -2.45 4.88 4.54
N GLN A 24 -3.14 5.53 3.61
CA GLN A 24 -4.42 6.19 3.88
C GLN A 24 -5.47 5.18 4.36
N ALA A 25 -5.51 3.98 3.76
CA ALA A 25 -6.40 2.92 4.20
C ALA A 25 -6.09 2.42 5.62
N VAL A 26 -4.84 2.53 6.08
CA VAL A 26 -4.45 2.25 7.47
C VAL A 26 -4.82 3.44 8.35
N GLU A 27 -4.20 4.61 8.14
CA GLU A 27 -4.36 5.80 8.99
C GLU A 27 -5.82 6.25 9.13
N ASP A 28 -6.59 6.13 8.07
CA ASP A 28 -7.95 6.65 7.97
C ASP A 28 -8.99 5.52 7.85
N CYS A 29 -8.72 4.33 8.44
CA CYS A 29 -9.56 3.13 8.31
C CYS A 29 -11.06 3.31 8.67
N HIS A 30 -11.41 4.40 9.37
CA HIS A 30 -12.77 4.69 9.82
C HIS A 30 -13.56 5.65 8.89
N GLU A 31 -12.86 6.53 8.17
CA GLU A 31 -13.44 7.52 7.24
C GLU A 31 -13.14 7.15 5.77
N PHE A 32 -12.01 6.51 5.53
CA PHE A 32 -11.62 5.94 4.25
C PHE A 32 -12.24 4.57 4.05
N ASP A 33 -13.03 4.44 2.99
CA ASP A 33 -13.62 3.16 2.62
C ASP A 33 -12.51 2.23 2.10
N ILE A 34 -11.97 1.42 3.03
CA ILE A 34 -10.87 0.48 2.78
C ILE A 34 -11.26 -0.60 1.76
N ARG A 35 -12.55 -0.81 1.50
CA ARG A 35 -13.04 -1.82 0.54
C ARG A 35 -13.11 -1.28 -0.89
N GLN A 36 -12.65 -0.07 -1.12
CA GLN A 36 -12.60 0.49 -2.46
C GLN A 36 -11.68 -0.30 -3.37
N ALA A 37 -12.11 -0.46 -4.63
CA ALA A 37 -11.38 -1.20 -5.65
C ALA A 37 -9.95 -0.70 -5.85
N HIS A 38 -9.69 0.59 -5.62
CA HIS A 38 -8.35 1.16 -5.74
C HIS A 38 -7.37 0.65 -4.67
N VAL A 39 -7.83 0.25 -3.48
CA VAL A 39 -6.97 -0.32 -2.42
C VAL A 39 -6.51 -1.72 -2.82
N TYR A 40 -7.44 -2.53 -3.32
CA TYR A 40 -7.13 -3.85 -3.88
C TYR A 40 -6.23 -3.76 -5.10
N GLN A 41 -6.45 -2.78 -5.98
CA GLN A 41 -5.61 -2.54 -7.14
C GLN A 41 -4.19 -2.11 -6.73
N ALA A 42 -4.06 -1.22 -5.75
CA ALA A 42 -2.76 -0.83 -5.19
C ALA A 42 -2.02 -2.03 -4.61
N LEU A 43 -2.74 -2.88 -3.87
CA LEU A 43 -2.21 -4.10 -3.30
C LEU A 43 -1.69 -5.07 -4.38
N ASP A 44 -2.47 -5.29 -5.43
CA ASP A 44 -2.14 -6.22 -6.53
C ASP A 44 -0.92 -5.72 -7.32
N CYS A 45 -0.91 -4.43 -7.71
CA CYS A 45 0.23 -3.81 -8.40
C CYS A 45 1.53 -3.86 -7.58
N LEU A 46 1.45 -3.69 -6.26
CA LEU A 46 2.62 -3.78 -5.39
C LEU A 46 3.04 -5.25 -5.17
N GLN A 47 2.08 -6.18 -5.12
CA GLN A 47 2.35 -7.62 -4.99
C GLN A 47 3.03 -8.17 -6.24
N GLU A 48 2.61 -7.78 -7.44
CA GLU A 48 3.27 -8.21 -8.70
C GLU A 48 4.75 -7.82 -8.77
N GLN A 49 5.12 -6.73 -8.08
CA GLN A 49 6.49 -6.23 -8.02
C GLN A 49 7.32 -6.81 -6.87
N SER A 50 6.67 -7.53 -5.94
CA SER A 50 7.31 -8.04 -4.74
C SER A 50 7.29 -9.57 -4.72
N THR A 51 8.45 -10.19 -4.52
CA THR A 51 8.55 -11.65 -4.35
C THR A 51 8.00 -12.12 -3.01
N LYS A 52 7.65 -11.21 -2.10
CA LYS A 52 7.20 -11.51 -0.75
C LYS A 52 5.72 -11.20 -0.61
N SER A 53 4.89 -12.23 -0.68
CA SER A 53 3.42 -12.14 -0.65
C SER A 53 2.81 -12.07 0.76
N TRP A 54 3.60 -12.29 1.82
CA TRP A 54 3.06 -12.44 3.18
C TRP A 54 2.42 -11.14 3.70
N GLY A 55 3.09 -9.99 3.58
CA GLY A 55 2.56 -8.69 4.00
C GLY A 55 1.25 -8.33 3.27
N PHE A 56 1.19 -8.60 1.97
CA PHE A 56 -0.02 -8.40 1.15
C PHE A 56 -1.17 -9.31 1.58
N THR A 57 -0.88 -10.56 1.92
CA THR A 57 -1.89 -11.51 2.41
C THR A 57 -2.47 -11.05 3.76
N VAL A 58 -1.62 -10.57 4.66
CA VAL A 58 -2.05 -10.04 5.96
C VAL A 58 -2.90 -8.79 5.79
N PHE A 59 -2.47 -7.85 4.94
CA PHE A 59 -3.22 -6.64 4.63
C PHE A 59 -4.59 -6.96 4.03
N ARG A 60 -4.64 -7.86 3.04
CA ARG A 60 -5.88 -8.28 2.39
C ARG A 60 -6.88 -8.89 3.38
N ARG A 61 -6.40 -9.70 4.34
CA ARG A 61 -7.26 -10.21 5.42
C ARG A 61 -7.85 -9.09 6.27
N GLY A 62 -7.07 -8.04 6.55
CA GLY A 62 -7.53 -6.84 7.24
C GLY A 62 -8.56 -6.01 6.44
N LEU A 63 -8.59 -6.14 5.11
CA LEU A 63 -9.64 -5.53 4.28
C LEU A 63 -10.93 -6.35 4.26
N GLU A 64 -10.79 -7.68 4.15
CA GLU A 64 -11.92 -8.62 4.16
C GLU A 64 -12.63 -8.60 5.52
N ARG A 65 -11.84 -8.68 6.60
CA ARG A 65 -12.27 -8.50 7.98
C ARG A 65 -11.68 -7.17 8.43
N PRO A 66 -12.46 -6.06 8.47
CA PRO A 66 -11.99 -4.71 8.79
C PRO A 66 -11.31 -4.71 10.16
N ASP A 67 -10.02 -4.99 10.16
CA ASP A 67 -9.19 -5.22 11.33
C ASP A 67 -7.94 -4.38 11.16
N TYR A 68 -7.94 -3.26 11.87
CA TYR A 68 -6.90 -2.25 11.78
C TYR A 68 -5.52 -2.80 12.18
N ALA A 69 -5.47 -3.74 13.13
CA ALA A 69 -4.21 -4.35 13.55
C ALA A 69 -3.59 -5.17 12.40
N LEU A 70 -4.41 -5.93 11.67
CA LEU A 70 -3.97 -6.67 10.48
C LEU A 70 -3.58 -5.74 9.33
N LEU A 71 -4.34 -4.67 9.07
CA LEU A 71 -3.99 -3.68 8.05
C LEU A 71 -2.63 -3.03 8.32
N ARG A 72 -2.42 -2.56 9.57
CA ARG A 72 -1.16 -1.96 9.99
C ARG A 72 -0.01 -2.95 9.92
N GLN A 73 -0.21 -4.17 10.42
CA GLN A 73 0.82 -5.23 10.36
C GLN A 73 1.18 -5.57 8.92
N GLY A 74 0.19 -5.75 8.04
CA GLY A 74 0.39 -6.00 6.62
C GLY A 74 1.17 -4.89 5.93
N TYR A 75 0.80 -3.64 6.19
CA TYR A 75 1.47 -2.46 5.63
C TYR A 75 2.93 -2.36 6.08
N THR A 76 3.21 -2.53 7.38
CA THR A 76 4.59 -2.53 7.91
C THR A 76 5.47 -3.56 7.21
N LEU A 77 4.94 -4.75 6.95
CA LEU A 77 5.68 -5.81 6.25
C LEU A 77 5.93 -5.46 4.78
N ILE A 78 4.94 -4.87 4.11
CA ILE A 78 5.09 -4.39 2.72
C ILE A 78 6.17 -3.31 2.66
N CYS A 79 6.13 -2.33 3.57
CA CYS A 79 7.13 -1.27 3.69
C CYS A 79 8.55 -1.82 3.90
N GLN A 80 8.74 -2.71 4.89
CA GLN A 80 10.03 -3.37 5.14
C GLN A 80 10.56 -4.14 3.92
N HIS A 81 9.67 -4.74 3.13
CA HIS A 81 10.06 -5.53 1.96
C HIS A 81 10.37 -4.68 0.74
N MET A 82 9.66 -3.57 0.56
CA MET A 82 9.89 -2.65 -0.55
C MET A 82 10.99 -1.62 -0.26
N GLY A 83 11.51 -1.58 0.98
CA GLY A 83 12.52 -0.59 1.39
C GLY A 83 11.92 0.80 1.63
N TYR A 84 10.62 0.88 1.89
CA TYR A 84 10.00 2.10 2.40
C TYR A 84 10.19 2.12 3.91
N ASP A 85 11.01 3.05 4.40
CA ASP A 85 11.17 3.35 5.82
C ASP A 85 9.99 4.24 6.29
N ASP A 86 8.76 3.78 6.05
CA ASP A 86 7.56 4.37 6.65
C ASP A 86 7.15 3.41 7.77
N ALA A 87 8.01 3.33 8.78
CA ALA A 87 7.57 2.91 10.08
C ALA A 87 6.51 3.95 10.47
N LEU A 88 5.23 3.57 10.34
CA LEU A 88 4.10 4.23 11.02
C LEU A 88 4.48 4.33 12.49
N SER A 89 5.17 5.42 12.79
CA SER A 89 5.97 5.60 13.99
C SER A 89 5.07 5.29 15.15
N SER A 90 5.56 4.45 16.05
CA SER A 90 4.90 4.09 17.29
C SER A 90 4.37 5.34 18.00
N GLY A 91 3.13 5.71 17.73
CA GLY A 91 2.31 6.50 18.63
C GLY A 91 1.93 5.57 19.79
N GLU A 92 2.92 5.26 20.63
CA GLU A 92 2.62 4.93 22.02
C GLU A 92 2.23 6.24 22.68
N ALA A 93 0.94 6.33 23.03
CA ALA A 93 0.39 7.36 23.90
C ALA A 93 0.80 7.11 25.35
#